data_AF-A0AAU8M942-F1
#
_entry.id   AF-A0AAU8M942-F1
#
_cell.length_a   1.000
_cell.length_b   1.000
_cell.length_c   1.000
_cell.angle_alpha   90.00
_cell.angle_beta   90.00
_cell.angle_gamma   90.00
#
_symmetry.space_group_name_H-M   'P 1'
#
loop_
_entity.id
_entity.type
_entity.pdbx_description
1 polymer ?
#
loop_
_entity_poly.entity_id
_entity_poly.type
_entity_poly.pdbx_seq_one_letter_code
_entity_poly.pdbx_strand_id
1 'polypeptide(L)'
;MNVQALSRDVFREAYVAYGEWLINKIGPKRAALLINRHLKSFTEMNAQCTRLPTYQQLLEAKGALWIRRAQLPMQWMAEERGMQVDETLREEVTEVGRIEAIVASTSSGAGRKMLQAYRVHLESKPNKRANSLRSVRMAMRSAANLVLVSEAAGRPLPSSESLRSLLAETPGVAASLASFISFLNASYELSIVFPKDNRDAIKLRRKRAEQVLKSLMGEAASGVDVLDRWPTAALGYFHGVAKVNKKSMVLTSDPEKNGLVVTLKDKEYWIPLPSTAQVE
;
A
#
# COMPACT_ATOMS: atom_id res chain seq x y z
N MET A 1 13.23 15.55 -35.55
CA MET A 1 12.53 15.58 -34.24
C MET A 1 11.25 16.39 -34.35
N ASN A 2 10.16 15.99 -33.69
CA ASN A 2 8.89 16.71 -33.77
C ASN A 2 8.79 17.85 -32.74
N VAL A 3 9.31 19.03 -33.11
CA VAL A 3 9.29 20.24 -32.26
C VAL A 3 7.98 21.03 -32.35
N GLN A 4 7.13 20.74 -33.35
CA GLN A 4 5.89 21.49 -33.59
C GLN A 4 4.88 21.34 -32.44
N ALA A 5 4.97 20.26 -31.67
CA ALA A 5 4.14 20.01 -30.48
C ALA A 5 4.45 20.94 -29.28
N LEU A 6 5.50 21.76 -29.35
CA LEU A 6 5.94 22.64 -28.27
C LEU A 6 5.61 24.09 -28.63
N SER A 7 4.69 24.72 -27.92
CA SER A 7 4.22 26.09 -28.23
C SER A 7 5.22 27.20 -27.92
N ARG A 8 6.29 26.94 -27.15
CA ARG A 8 7.27 27.94 -26.72
C ARG A 8 8.67 27.60 -27.21
N ASP A 9 9.40 28.61 -27.67
CA ASP A 9 10.74 28.44 -28.26
C ASP A 9 11.75 27.88 -27.27
N VAL A 10 11.71 28.33 -26.01
CA VAL A 10 12.56 27.79 -24.93
C VAL A 10 12.45 26.26 -24.82
N PHE A 11 11.25 25.70 -25.02
CA PHE A 11 11.05 24.25 -24.98
C PHE A 11 11.44 23.57 -26.29
N ARG A 12 11.28 24.23 -27.44
CA ARG A 12 11.75 23.72 -28.74
C ARG A 12 13.27 23.58 -28.73
N GLU A 13 13.98 24.63 -28.34
CA GLU A 13 15.43 24.65 -28.20
C GLU A 13 15.91 23.60 -27.19
N ALA A 14 15.29 23.55 -26.02
CA ALA A 14 15.60 22.55 -25.00
C ALA A 14 15.41 21.12 -25.52
N TYR A 15 14.32 20.85 -26.26
CA TYR A 15 14.06 19.52 -26.78
C TYR A 15 15.09 19.13 -27.86
N VAL A 16 15.50 20.07 -28.72
CA VAL A 16 16.58 19.87 -29.72
C VAL A 16 17.90 19.54 -29.02
N ALA A 17 18.34 20.39 -28.09
CA ALA A 17 19.57 20.17 -27.32
C ALA A 17 19.54 18.86 -26.53
N TYR A 18 18.38 18.49 -25.99
CA TYR A 18 18.15 17.19 -25.35
C TYR A 18 18.35 16.03 -26.34
N GLY A 19 17.88 16.15 -27.58
CA GLY A 19 18.04 15.12 -28.60
C GLY A 19 19.51 14.88 -28.95
N GLU A 20 20.28 15.95 -29.12
CA GLU A 20 21.73 15.89 -29.37
C GLU A 20 22.47 15.24 -28.20
N TRP A 21 22.20 15.70 -26.98
CA TRP A 21 22.75 15.09 -25.77
C TRP A 21 22.37 13.60 -25.65
N LEU A 22 21.13 13.24 -25.96
CA LEU A 22 20.65 11.85 -25.87
C LEU A 22 21.38 10.93 -26.86
N ILE A 23 21.64 11.40 -28.08
CA ILE A 23 22.42 10.67 -29.08
C ILE A 23 23.83 10.40 -28.53
N ASN A 24 24.48 11.42 -27.97
CA ASN A 24 25.82 11.29 -27.40
C ASN A 24 25.84 10.38 -26.16
N LYS A 25 24.79 10.39 -25.34
CA LYS A 25 24.72 9.63 -24.08
C LYS A 25 24.48 8.13 -24.27
N ILE A 26 23.56 7.76 -25.16
CA ILE A 26 23.06 6.37 -25.26
C ILE A 26 23.13 5.78 -26.68
N GLY A 27 23.70 6.53 -27.62
CA GLY A 27 23.86 6.15 -29.02
C GLY A 27 22.61 6.45 -29.88
N PRO A 28 22.81 6.67 -31.19
CA PRO A 28 21.77 7.17 -32.09
C PRO A 28 20.57 6.23 -32.23
N LYS A 29 20.80 4.91 -32.33
CA LYS A 29 19.72 3.92 -32.47
C LYS A 29 18.77 3.93 -31.27
N ARG A 30 19.32 3.98 -30.05
CA ARG A 30 18.51 3.98 -28.82
C ARG A 30 17.86 5.33 -28.57
N ALA A 31 18.55 6.43 -28.89
CA ALA A 31 18.00 7.77 -28.85
C ALA A 31 16.76 7.91 -29.75
N ALA A 32 16.82 7.41 -30.99
CA ALA A 32 15.71 7.45 -31.94
C ALA A 32 14.45 6.74 -31.42
N LEU A 33 14.59 5.62 -30.69
CA LEU A 33 13.46 4.90 -30.10
C LEU A 33 12.82 5.66 -28.92
N LEU A 34 13.60 6.44 -28.19
CA LEU A 34 13.18 7.10 -26.96
C LEU A 34 12.72 8.55 -27.17
N ILE A 35 13.23 9.24 -28.20
CA ILE A 35 13.04 10.69 -28.38
C ILE A 35 11.55 11.06 -28.43
N ASN A 36 10.74 10.28 -29.15
CA ASN A 36 9.29 10.50 -29.24
C ASN A 36 8.57 10.20 -27.92
N ARG A 37 9.01 9.19 -27.17
CA ARG A 37 8.46 8.89 -25.84
C ARG A 37 8.71 10.05 -24.87
N HIS A 38 9.88 10.67 -24.96
CA HIS A 38 10.25 11.79 -24.10
C HIS A 38 9.63 13.12 -24.52
N LEU A 39 9.15 13.26 -25.77
CA LEU A 39 8.37 14.44 -26.18
C LEU A 39 7.21 14.71 -25.21
N LYS A 40 6.56 13.65 -24.70
CA LYS A 40 5.49 13.78 -23.71
C LYS A 40 5.92 14.53 -22.44
N SER A 41 7.13 14.30 -21.94
CA SER A 41 7.64 15.03 -20.78
C SER A 41 7.83 16.51 -21.09
N PHE A 42 8.37 16.84 -22.28
CA PHE A 42 8.56 18.22 -22.71
C PHE A 42 7.23 18.95 -22.96
N THR A 43 6.24 18.29 -23.54
CA THR A 43 4.91 18.89 -23.74
C THR A 43 4.19 19.11 -22.40
N GLU A 44 4.30 18.17 -21.46
CA GLU A 44 3.73 18.29 -20.11
C GLU A 44 4.37 19.43 -19.29
N MET A 45 5.67 19.70 -19.47
CA MET A 45 6.36 20.86 -18.88
C MET A 45 5.97 22.16 -19.60
N ASN A 46 6.00 22.16 -20.93
CA ASN A 46 5.62 23.31 -21.73
C ASN A 46 4.18 23.75 -21.42
N ALA A 47 3.24 22.84 -21.20
CA ALA A 47 1.85 23.22 -20.89
C ALA A 47 1.72 24.11 -19.63
N GLN A 48 2.63 23.99 -18.65
CA GLN A 48 2.49 24.61 -17.34
C GLN A 48 3.56 25.67 -17.03
N CYS A 49 4.70 25.63 -17.71
CA CYS A 49 5.83 26.49 -17.42
C CYS A 49 6.17 27.38 -18.63
N THR A 50 6.49 28.64 -18.38
CA THR A 50 6.96 29.58 -19.40
C THR A 50 8.45 29.41 -19.71
N ARG A 51 9.20 28.91 -18.73
CA ARG A 51 10.64 28.58 -18.80
C ARG A 51 10.87 27.13 -18.39
N LEU A 52 12.09 26.63 -18.59
CA LEU A 52 12.46 25.33 -18.03
C LEU A 52 12.29 25.34 -16.50
N PRO A 53 11.51 24.40 -15.95
CA PRO A 53 11.20 24.38 -14.52
C PRO A 53 12.39 23.89 -13.68
N THR A 54 12.42 24.27 -12.41
CA THR A 54 13.35 23.69 -11.43
C THR A 54 12.89 22.29 -11.01
N TYR A 55 13.79 21.53 -10.37
CA TYR A 55 13.46 20.23 -9.81
C TYR A 55 12.26 20.30 -8.85
N GLN A 56 12.28 21.27 -7.93
CA GLN A 56 11.19 21.53 -6.98
C GLN A 56 9.86 21.82 -7.70
N GLN A 57 9.87 22.70 -8.69
CA GLN A 57 8.65 23.04 -9.45
C GLN A 57 8.05 21.81 -10.16
N LEU A 58 8.89 20.93 -10.71
CA LEU A 58 8.44 19.69 -11.33
C LEU A 58 7.87 18.71 -10.31
N LEU A 59 8.55 18.58 -9.17
CA LEU A 59 8.15 17.67 -8.12
C LEU A 59 6.81 18.07 -7.51
N GLU A 60 6.60 19.36 -7.25
CA GLU A 60 5.33 19.89 -6.74
C GLU A 60 4.19 19.76 -7.77
N ALA A 61 4.45 20.11 -9.05
CA ALA A 61 3.41 20.13 -10.07
C ALA A 61 3.03 18.73 -10.62
N LYS A 62 3.97 17.78 -10.65
CA LYS A 62 3.78 16.47 -11.30
C LYS A 62 4.02 15.27 -10.40
N GLY A 63 4.68 15.45 -9.25
CA GLY A 63 4.98 14.39 -8.30
C GLY A 63 6.13 13.46 -8.68
N ALA A 64 6.58 12.66 -7.70
CA ALA A 64 7.75 11.79 -7.83
C ALA A 64 7.60 10.67 -8.89
N LEU A 65 6.37 10.24 -9.20
CA LEU A 65 6.10 9.24 -10.24
C LEU A 65 6.45 9.79 -11.63
N TRP A 66 6.09 11.04 -11.89
CA TRP A 66 6.43 11.71 -13.14
C TRP A 66 7.94 11.85 -13.29
N ILE A 67 8.65 12.28 -12.23
CA ILE A 67 10.11 12.37 -12.19
C ILE A 67 10.76 11.01 -12.52
N ARG A 68 10.23 9.92 -11.94
CA ARG A 68 10.71 8.55 -12.25
C ARG A 68 10.49 8.17 -13.72
N ARG A 69 9.37 8.57 -14.33
CA ARG A 69 9.10 8.32 -15.75
C ARG A 69 10.00 9.17 -16.66
N ALA A 70 10.34 10.38 -16.24
CA ALA A 70 11.12 11.35 -17.00
C ALA A 70 12.64 11.29 -16.69
N GLN A 71 13.17 10.15 -16.26
CA GLN A 71 14.57 10.01 -15.79
C GLN A 71 15.61 10.62 -16.74
N LEU A 72 15.56 10.31 -18.05
CA LEU A 72 16.54 10.82 -19.00
C LEU A 72 16.40 12.34 -19.25
N PRO A 73 15.18 12.90 -19.46
CA PRO A 73 15.00 14.36 -19.44
C PRO A 73 15.50 15.04 -18.16
N MET A 74 15.25 14.45 -16.97
CA MET A 74 15.73 14.99 -15.70
C MET A 74 17.26 14.97 -15.61
N GLN A 75 17.88 13.87 -16.05
CA GLN A 75 19.33 13.74 -16.08
C GLN A 75 19.97 14.78 -17.00
N TRP A 76 19.40 15.00 -18.19
CA TRP A 76 19.85 16.06 -19.08
C TRP A 76 19.75 17.46 -18.45
N MET A 77 18.63 17.77 -17.80
CA MET A 77 18.49 19.06 -17.11
C MET A 77 19.52 19.23 -15.98
N ALA A 78 19.89 18.15 -15.29
CA ALA A 78 20.93 18.19 -14.27
C ALA A 78 22.32 18.40 -14.89
N GLU A 79 22.68 17.61 -15.90
CA GLU A 79 24.02 17.62 -16.52
C GLU A 79 24.27 18.90 -17.34
N GLU A 80 23.33 19.31 -18.20
CA GLU A 80 23.53 20.37 -19.19
C GLU A 80 22.96 21.73 -18.75
N ARG A 81 22.03 21.74 -17.78
CA ARG A 81 21.34 22.97 -17.33
C ARG A 81 21.55 23.26 -15.85
N GLY A 82 22.39 22.49 -15.17
CA GLY A 82 22.74 22.70 -13.77
C GLY A 82 21.58 22.55 -12.79
N MET A 83 20.52 21.81 -13.18
CA MET A 83 19.40 21.54 -12.29
C MET A 83 19.88 20.78 -11.04
N GLN A 84 19.68 21.38 -9.88
CA GLN A 84 19.95 20.74 -8.59
C GLN A 84 18.84 19.73 -8.30
N VAL A 85 19.19 18.44 -8.27
CA VAL A 85 18.30 17.35 -7.88
C VAL A 85 18.34 17.23 -6.37
N ASP A 86 17.18 17.35 -5.73
CA ASP A 86 17.04 17.20 -4.29
C ASP A 86 16.30 15.89 -3.98
N GLU A 87 17.06 14.82 -3.72
CA GLU A 87 16.49 13.53 -3.35
C GLU A 87 15.80 13.58 -1.98
N THR A 88 16.24 14.45 -1.07
CA THR A 88 15.60 14.62 0.25
C THR A 88 14.20 15.19 0.07
N LEU A 89 14.06 16.28 -0.69
CA LEU A 89 12.77 16.89 -1.01
C LEU A 89 11.85 15.89 -1.73
N ARG A 90 12.40 15.06 -2.62
CA ARG A 90 11.64 14.01 -3.32
C ARG A 90 11.07 12.97 -2.37
N GLU A 91 11.88 12.50 -1.43
CA GLU A 91 11.44 11.55 -0.40
C GLU A 91 10.35 12.17 0.47
N GLU A 92 10.52 13.43 0.88
CA GLU A 92 9.53 14.16 1.67
C GLU A 92 8.18 14.28 0.97
N VAL A 93 8.16 14.77 -0.28
CA VAL A 93 6.93 14.89 -1.09
C VAL A 93 6.27 13.51 -1.28
N THR A 94 7.07 12.47 -1.49
CA THR A 94 6.57 11.09 -1.63
C THR A 94 5.92 10.60 -0.34
N GLU A 95 6.53 10.84 0.82
CA GLU A 95 5.97 10.41 2.10
C GLU A 95 4.72 11.21 2.47
N VAL A 96 4.68 12.53 2.21
CA VAL A 96 3.49 13.37 2.37
C VAL A 96 2.34 12.83 1.53
N GLY A 97 2.56 12.57 0.23
CA GLY A 97 1.53 12.01 -0.64
C GLY A 97 1.04 10.63 -0.18
N ARG A 98 1.91 9.80 0.41
CA ARG A 98 1.51 8.52 1.02
C ARG A 98 0.66 8.70 2.28
N ILE A 99 0.93 9.71 3.10
CA ILE A 99 0.12 10.06 4.28
C ILE A 99 -1.25 10.56 3.83
N GLU A 100 -1.31 11.42 2.81
CA GLU A 100 -2.57 11.90 2.23
C GLU A 100 -3.41 10.77 1.66
N ALA A 101 -2.80 9.82 0.95
CA ALA A 101 -3.48 8.63 0.47
C ALA A 101 -4.04 7.76 1.61
N ILE A 102 -3.38 7.73 2.78
CA ILE A 102 -3.92 7.07 3.98
C ILE A 102 -5.18 7.79 4.47
N VAL A 103 -5.13 9.11 4.59
CA VAL A 103 -6.28 9.92 5.01
C VAL A 103 -7.45 9.79 4.02
N ALA A 104 -7.15 9.69 2.72
CA ALA A 104 -8.14 9.52 1.67
C ALA A 104 -8.72 8.09 1.58
N SER A 105 -8.13 7.11 2.27
CA SER A 105 -8.60 5.71 2.21
C SER A 105 -9.95 5.47 2.88
N THR A 106 -10.36 6.37 3.78
CA THR A 106 -11.70 6.35 4.40
C THR A 106 -12.70 7.16 3.57
N SER A 107 -13.88 6.58 3.39
CA SER A 107 -15.05 7.25 2.80
C SER A 107 -15.86 8.04 3.83
N SER A 108 -15.62 7.83 5.13
CA SER A 108 -16.33 8.53 6.21
C SER A 108 -15.76 9.93 6.43
N GLY A 109 -16.65 10.92 6.49
CA GLY A 109 -16.27 12.28 6.90
C GLY A 109 -15.73 12.32 8.33
N ALA A 110 -16.26 11.50 9.25
CA ALA A 110 -15.80 11.41 10.62
C ALA A 110 -14.42 10.73 10.71
N GLY A 111 -14.23 9.62 10.00
CA GLY A 111 -12.96 8.91 9.92
C GLY A 111 -11.85 9.79 9.35
N ARG A 112 -12.14 10.54 8.28
CA ARG A 112 -11.19 11.48 7.68
C ARG A 112 -10.76 12.58 8.65
N LYS A 113 -11.71 13.22 9.34
CA LYS A 113 -11.41 14.25 10.35
C LYS A 113 -10.54 13.70 11.48
N MET A 114 -10.83 12.49 11.94
CA MET A 114 -10.06 11.81 12.98
C MET A 114 -8.62 11.55 12.57
N LEU A 115 -8.41 11.03 11.36
CA LEU A 115 -7.06 10.79 10.83
C LEU A 115 -6.29 12.11 10.63
N GLN A 116 -6.96 13.17 10.16
CA GLN A 116 -6.34 14.49 10.03
C GLN A 116 -5.91 15.07 11.39
N ALA A 117 -6.79 15.01 12.39
CA ALA A 117 -6.48 15.48 13.74
C ALA A 117 -5.32 14.67 14.36
N TYR A 118 -5.30 13.35 14.15
CA TYR A 118 -4.21 12.51 14.61
C TYR A 118 -2.88 12.80 13.90
N ARG A 119 -2.90 13.08 12.59
CA ARG A 119 -1.70 13.53 11.86
C ARG A 119 -1.11 14.78 12.51
N VAL A 120 -1.93 15.79 12.77
CA VAL A 120 -1.50 17.03 13.45
C VAL A 120 -0.93 16.73 14.84
N HIS A 121 -1.56 15.82 15.60
CA HIS A 121 -1.05 15.39 16.89
C HIS A 121 0.30 14.65 16.82
N LEU A 122 0.55 13.88 15.76
CA LEU A 122 1.85 13.24 15.54
C LEU A 122 2.91 14.27 15.20
N GLU A 123 2.62 15.15 14.24
CA GLU A 123 3.55 16.16 13.73
C GLU A 123 3.93 17.22 14.80
N SER A 124 3.06 17.48 15.78
CA SER A 124 3.33 18.46 16.85
C SER A 124 4.32 18.01 17.94
N LYS A 125 4.68 16.71 17.99
CA LYS A 125 5.60 16.20 19.02
C LYS A 125 7.03 16.74 18.83
N PRO A 126 7.79 17.01 19.90
CA PRO A 126 9.12 17.60 19.78
C PRO A 126 10.21 16.61 19.32
N ASN A 127 9.91 15.30 19.29
CA ASN A 127 10.90 14.27 18.98
C ASN A 127 11.07 14.09 17.46
N LYS A 128 12.07 14.76 16.88
CA LYS A 128 12.39 14.72 15.45
C LYS A 128 12.57 13.30 14.87
N ARG A 129 13.09 12.32 15.62
CA ARG A 129 13.21 10.92 15.14
C ARG A 129 11.87 10.19 15.11
N ALA A 130 11.05 10.37 16.14
CA ALA A 130 9.70 9.80 16.19
C ALA A 130 8.75 10.47 15.17
N ASN A 131 9.07 11.71 14.77
CA ASN A 131 8.28 12.53 13.88
C ASN A 131 8.78 12.58 12.44
N SER A 132 9.70 11.69 12.06
CA SER A 132 10.01 11.54 10.63
C SER A 132 8.73 11.20 9.86
N LEU A 133 8.58 11.72 8.64
CA LEU A 133 7.40 11.44 7.80
C LEU A 133 7.14 9.94 7.64
N ARG A 134 8.22 9.14 7.63
CA ARG A 134 8.13 7.67 7.61
C ARG A 134 7.46 7.10 8.87
N SER A 135 7.87 7.56 10.04
CA SER A 135 7.27 7.15 11.32
C SER A 135 5.81 7.59 11.41
N VAL A 136 5.51 8.83 11.01
CA VAL A 136 4.15 9.36 10.92
C VAL A 136 3.29 8.50 10.00
N ARG A 137 3.77 8.19 8.79
CA ARG A 137 3.07 7.32 7.83
C ARG A 137 2.76 5.94 8.40
N MET A 138 3.68 5.35 9.17
CA MET A 138 3.46 4.02 9.78
C MET A 138 2.38 4.08 10.87
N ALA A 139 2.43 5.07 11.77
CA ALA A 139 1.39 5.26 12.78
C ALA A 139 0.03 5.55 12.14
N MET A 140 0.00 6.44 11.13
CA MET A 140 -1.19 6.78 10.36
C MET A 140 -1.80 5.57 9.66
N ARG A 141 -0.98 4.66 9.11
CA ARG A 141 -1.47 3.43 8.47
C ARG A 141 -2.20 2.54 9.46
N SER A 142 -1.64 2.34 10.66
CA SER A 142 -2.29 1.55 11.70
C SER A 142 -3.59 2.21 12.18
N ALA A 143 -3.58 3.53 12.39
CA ALA A 143 -4.78 4.28 12.74
C ALA A 143 -5.90 4.12 11.69
N ALA A 144 -5.56 4.29 10.40
CA ALA A 144 -6.50 4.12 9.31
C ALA A 144 -7.09 2.72 9.24
N ASN A 145 -6.29 1.66 9.47
CA ASN A 145 -6.81 0.30 9.52
C ASN A 145 -7.88 0.14 10.62
N LEU A 146 -7.68 0.74 11.80
CA LEU A 146 -8.67 0.68 12.88
C LEU A 146 -9.96 1.44 12.52
N VAL A 147 -9.82 2.61 11.90
CA VAL A 147 -10.95 3.40 11.38
C VAL A 147 -11.73 2.60 10.34
N LEU A 148 -11.06 2.00 9.37
CA LEU A 148 -11.70 1.18 8.33
C LEU A 148 -12.43 -0.04 8.91
N VAL A 149 -11.85 -0.72 9.91
CA VAL A 149 -12.52 -1.84 10.60
C VAL A 149 -13.78 -1.36 11.32
N SER A 150 -13.77 -0.16 11.90
CA SER A 150 -14.96 0.44 12.51
C SER A 150 -16.03 0.79 11.49
N GLU A 151 -15.63 1.40 10.36
CA GLU A 151 -16.53 1.78 9.28
C GLU A 151 -17.20 0.57 8.63
N ALA A 152 -16.43 -0.49 8.39
CA ALA A 152 -16.97 -1.75 7.87
C ALA A 152 -18.01 -2.38 8.81
N ALA A 153 -17.93 -2.09 10.11
CA ALA A 153 -18.92 -2.50 11.11
C ALA A 153 -20.08 -1.49 11.26
N GLY A 154 -20.18 -0.49 10.38
CA GLY A 154 -21.22 0.53 10.40
C GLY A 154 -21.08 1.55 11.53
N ARG A 155 -19.89 1.65 12.16
CA ARG A 155 -19.66 2.55 13.30
C ARG A 155 -18.81 3.76 12.91
N PRO A 156 -19.24 4.99 13.25
CA PRO A 156 -18.51 6.19 12.86
C PRO A 156 -17.20 6.40 13.63
N LEU A 157 -17.07 5.80 14.82
CA LEU A 157 -15.91 5.94 15.70
C LEU A 157 -15.38 4.56 16.13
N PRO A 158 -14.05 4.38 16.23
CA PRO A 158 -13.45 3.17 16.76
C PRO A 158 -13.93 2.80 18.16
N SER A 159 -13.91 1.50 18.46
CA SER A 159 -14.30 0.95 19.75
C SER A 159 -13.38 -0.19 20.17
N SER A 160 -13.51 -0.66 21.41
CA SER A 160 -12.80 -1.87 21.88
C SER A 160 -13.16 -3.11 21.06
N GLU A 161 -14.33 -3.15 20.42
CA GLU A 161 -14.72 -4.23 19.51
C GLU A 161 -13.98 -4.17 18.18
N SER A 162 -13.90 -2.98 17.55
CA SER A 162 -13.14 -2.82 16.31
C SER A 162 -11.64 -3.03 16.53
N LEU A 163 -11.10 -2.62 17.69
CA LEU A 163 -9.73 -2.91 18.10
C LEU A 163 -9.47 -4.42 18.21
N ARG A 164 -10.35 -5.17 18.90
CA ARG A 164 -10.24 -6.64 19.00
C ARG A 164 -10.33 -7.31 17.63
N SER A 165 -11.24 -6.86 16.79
CA SER A 165 -11.39 -7.33 15.41
C SER A 165 -10.10 -7.15 14.61
N LEU A 166 -9.48 -5.97 14.67
CA LEU A 166 -8.23 -5.68 13.97
C LEU A 166 -7.05 -6.50 14.51
N LEU A 167 -6.94 -6.63 15.83
CA LEU A 167 -5.86 -7.40 16.47
C LEU A 167 -5.98 -8.91 16.21
N ALA A 168 -7.20 -9.43 16.04
CA ALA A 168 -7.40 -10.82 15.64
C ALA A 168 -6.81 -11.11 14.24
N GLU A 169 -6.82 -10.13 13.34
CA GLU A 169 -6.25 -10.25 11.99
C GLU A 169 -4.77 -9.87 11.93
N THR A 170 -4.38 -8.87 12.71
CA THR A 170 -3.06 -8.25 12.66
C THR A 170 -2.46 -8.02 14.04
N PRO A 171 -2.14 -9.07 14.82
CA PRO A 171 -1.68 -8.91 16.21
C PRO A 171 -0.48 -7.94 16.37
N GLY A 172 0.42 -7.91 15.39
CA GLY A 172 1.63 -7.09 15.41
C GLY A 172 1.41 -5.57 15.34
N VAL A 173 0.19 -5.07 15.10
CA VAL A 173 -0.05 -3.62 15.03
C VAL A 173 -0.36 -2.99 16.39
N ALA A 174 -0.48 -3.78 17.47
CA ALA A 174 -0.86 -3.30 18.80
C ALA A 174 0.01 -2.14 19.30
N ALA A 175 1.33 -2.26 19.21
CA ALA A 175 2.26 -1.22 19.65
C ALA A 175 2.08 0.10 18.87
N SER A 176 1.85 0.01 17.55
CA SER A 176 1.62 1.18 16.72
C SER A 176 0.27 1.87 16.97
N LEU A 177 -0.72 1.13 17.47
CA LEU A 177 -2.05 1.65 17.80
C LEU A 177 -2.11 2.33 19.17
N ALA A 178 -1.20 2.03 20.09
CA ALA A 178 -1.26 2.53 21.46
C ALA A 178 -1.36 4.06 21.52
N SER A 179 -0.54 4.76 20.73
CA SER A 179 -0.57 6.22 20.68
C SER A 179 -1.84 6.77 20.04
N PHE A 180 -2.43 6.07 19.06
CA PHE A 180 -3.70 6.46 18.46
C PHE A 180 -4.87 6.26 19.42
N ILE A 181 -4.92 5.13 20.12
CA ILE A 181 -5.93 4.86 21.16
C ILE A 181 -5.86 5.89 22.28
N SER A 182 -4.65 6.22 22.75
CA SER A 182 -4.46 7.27 23.75
C SER A 182 -4.97 8.63 23.25
N PHE A 183 -4.67 8.99 22.00
CA PHE A 183 -5.20 10.19 21.36
C PHE A 183 -6.73 10.17 21.28
N LEU A 184 -7.34 9.06 20.86
CA LEU A 184 -8.79 8.94 20.75
C LEU A 184 -9.50 9.07 22.10
N ASN A 185 -8.99 8.39 23.13
CA ASN A 185 -9.57 8.48 24.46
C ASN A 185 -9.48 9.92 25.02
N ALA A 186 -8.39 10.63 24.73
CA ALA A 186 -8.19 12.00 25.19
C ALA A 186 -8.99 13.05 24.38
N SER A 187 -9.09 12.90 23.06
CA SER A 187 -9.66 13.92 22.17
C SER A 187 -11.12 13.69 21.78
N TYR A 188 -11.63 12.48 21.99
CA TYR A 188 -12.99 12.08 21.63
C TYR A 188 -13.77 11.48 22.80
N GLU A 189 -13.25 11.60 24.03
CA GLU A 189 -13.86 11.07 25.27
C GLU A 189 -14.22 9.58 25.18
N LEU A 190 -13.44 8.82 24.41
CA LEU A 190 -13.65 7.38 24.25
C LEU A 190 -12.99 6.61 25.39
N SER A 191 -13.49 5.40 25.62
CA SER A 191 -12.93 4.44 26.58
C SER A 191 -12.53 3.16 25.87
N ILE A 192 -11.67 3.29 24.86
CA ILE A 192 -11.14 2.12 24.13
C ILE A 192 -10.03 1.47 24.97
N VAL A 193 -10.20 0.18 25.24
CA VAL A 193 -9.30 -0.59 26.09
C VAL A 193 -8.66 -1.72 25.29
N PHE A 194 -7.34 -1.86 25.42
CA PHE A 194 -6.63 -3.01 24.84
C PHE A 194 -7.09 -4.31 25.52
N PRO A 195 -7.25 -5.40 24.75
CA PRO A 195 -7.57 -6.70 25.35
C PRO A 195 -6.44 -7.13 26.29
N LYS A 196 -6.80 -7.65 27.47
CA LYS A 196 -5.83 -8.09 28.50
C LYS A 196 -5.01 -9.30 28.05
N ASP A 197 -5.57 -10.13 27.17
CA ASP A 197 -4.91 -11.27 26.56
C ASP A 197 -5.42 -11.50 25.13
N ASN A 198 -4.79 -12.44 24.41
CA ASN A 198 -5.11 -12.71 23.01
C ASN A 198 -6.17 -13.82 22.83
N ARG A 199 -6.78 -14.35 23.91
CA ARG A 199 -7.70 -15.51 23.83
C ARG A 199 -8.94 -15.18 23.00
N ASP A 200 -9.51 -14.01 23.20
CA ASP A 200 -10.68 -13.55 22.44
C ASP A 200 -10.37 -13.36 20.96
N ALA A 201 -9.18 -12.86 20.63
CA ALA A 201 -8.73 -12.71 19.24
C ALA A 201 -8.49 -14.07 18.58
N ILE A 202 -7.92 -15.05 19.31
CA ILE A 202 -7.79 -16.43 18.83
C ILE A 202 -9.17 -17.05 18.55
N LYS A 203 -10.12 -16.90 19.48
CA LYS A 203 -11.51 -17.38 19.32
C LYS A 203 -12.19 -16.74 18.11
N LEU A 204 -12.08 -15.42 17.97
CA LEU A 204 -12.67 -14.67 16.87
C LEU A 204 -12.08 -15.10 15.52
N ARG A 205 -10.76 -15.26 15.45
CA ARG A 205 -10.07 -15.72 14.25
C ARG A 205 -10.47 -17.14 13.85
N ARG A 206 -10.59 -18.05 14.82
CA ARG A 206 -11.09 -19.41 14.58
C ARG A 206 -12.53 -19.39 14.07
N LYS A 207 -13.41 -18.58 14.69
CA LYS A 207 -14.81 -18.41 14.25
C LYS A 207 -14.91 -17.89 12.81
N ARG A 208 -14.05 -16.96 12.40
CA ARG A 208 -14.00 -16.48 11.02
C ARG A 208 -13.54 -17.55 10.04
N ALA A 209 -12.49 -18.29 10.38
CA ALA A 209 -12.03 -19.41 9.57
C ALA A 209 -13.14 -20.46 9.42
N GLU A 210 -13.91 -20.72 10.48
CA GLU A 210 -15.08 -21.60 10.45
C GLU A 210 -16.17 -21.11 9.48
N GLN A 211 -16.53 -19.82 9.53
CA GLN A 211 -17.53 -19.24 8.64
C GLN A 211 -17.11 -19.32 7.18
N VAL A 212 -15.83 -19.05 6.87
CA VAL A 212 -15.27 -19.21 5.53
C VAL A 212 -15.33 -20.67 5.08
N LEU A 213 -14.94 -21.61 5.94
CA LEU A 213 -15.04 -23.04 5.62
C LEU A 213 -16.48 -23.45 5.33
N LYS A 214 -17.46 -23.02 6.13
CA LYS A 214 -18.89 -23.31 5.89
C LYS A 214 -19.37 -22.77 4.54
N SER A 215 -18.95 -21.56 4.16
CA SER A 215 -19.26 -20.98 2.85
C SER A 215 -18.65 -21.83 1.72
N LEU A 216 -17.37 -22.17 1.82
CA LEU A 216 -16.67 -22.97 0.81
C LEU A 216 -17.24 -24.40 0.71
N MET A 217 -17.72 -24.98 1.82
CA MET A 217 -18.42 -26.27 1.78
C MET A 217 -19.74 -26.17 1.01
N GLY A 218 -20.51 -25.09 1.19
CA GLY A 218 -21.73 -24.86 0.42
C GLY A 218 -21.47 -24.65 -1.07
N GLU A 219 -20.43 -23.90 -1.42
CA GLU A 219 -19.96 -23.73 -2.80
C GLU A 219 -19.52 -25.06 -3.43
N ALA A 220 -18.69 -25.83 -2.72
CA ALA A 220 -18.23 -27.14 -3.17
C ALA A 220 -19.39 -28.13 -3.34
N ALA A 221 -20.38 -28.11 -2.46
CA ALA A 221 -21.58 -28.94 -2.59
C ALA A 221 -22.41 -28.57 -3.82
N SER A 222 -22.26 -27.34 -4.31
CA SER A 222 -22.89 -26.85 -5.54
C SER A 222 -22.01 -27.07 -6.79
N GLY A 223 -20.90 -27.82 -6.67
CA GLY A 223 -19.99 -28.15 -7.78
C GLY A 223 -18.96 -27.07 -8.12
N VAL A 224 -18.79 -26.04 -7.28
CA VAL A 224 -17.77 -25.01 -7.49
C VAL A 224 -16.42 -25.50 -6.99
N ASP A 225 -15.36 -25.34 -7.80
CA ASP A 225 -13.99 -25.59 -7.34
C ASP A 225 -13.56 -24.54 -6.30
N VAL A 226 -13.21 -25.02 -5.12
CA VAL A 226 -12.77 -24.22 -3.97
C VAL A 226 -11.35 -24.56 -3.52
N LEU A 227 -10.65 -25.49 -4.19
CA LEU A 227 -9.35 -26.00 -3.74
C LEU A 227 -8.27 -24.93 -3.69
N ASP A 228 -8.42 -23.86 -4.47
CA ASP A 228 -7.51 -22.72 -4.42
C ASP A 228 -7.66 -21.90 -3.11
N ARG A 229 -8.87 -21.84 -2.54
CA ARG A 229 -9.24 -21.06 -1.34
C ARG A 229 -9.24 -21.90 -0.07
N TRP A 230 -9.56 -23.19 -0.19
CA TRP A 230 -9.78 -24.13 0.91
C TRP A 230 -8.57 -24.27 1.87
N PRO A 231 -7.32 -24.49 1.40
CA PRO A 231 -6.20 -24.76 2.30
C PRO A 231 -5.93 -23.63 3.28
N THR A 232 -6.08 -22.37 2.84
CA THR A 232 -5.85 -21.22 3.71
C THR A 232 -6.86 -21.15 4.85
N ALA A 233 -8.14 -21.43 4.56
CA ALA A 233 -9.20 -21.43 5.56
C ALA A 233 -9.07 -22.63 6.52
N ALA A 234 -8.78 -23.82 5.98
CA ALA A 234 -8.61 -25.05 6.74
C ALA A 234 -7.43 -24.99 7.72
N LEU A 235 -6.27 -24.50 7.27
CA LEU A 235 -5.11 -24.28 8.14
C LEU A 235 -5.40 -23.28 9.26
N GLY A 236 -6.17 -22.23 8.95
CA GLY A 236 -6.58 -21.23 9.94
C GLY A 236 -7.49 -21.82 11.02
N TYR A 237 -8.40 -22.72 10.65
CA TYR A 237 -9.37 -23.32 11.56
C TYR A 237 -8.81 -24.50 12.37
N PHE A 238 -8.21 -25.49 11.70
CA PHE A 238 -7.75 -26.73 12.33
C PHE A 238 -6.41 -26.57 13.04
N HIS A 239 -5.52 -25.74 12.50
CA HIS A 239 -4.12 -25.64 12.97
C HIS A 239 -3.77 -24.27 13.54
N GLY A 240 -4.70 -23.31 13.53
CA GLY A 240 -4.47 -21.96 14.03
C GLY A 240 -3.44 -21.14 13.25
N VAL A 241 -3.02 -21.58 12.05
CA VAL A 241 -1.95 -20.97 11.26
C VAL A 241 -2.39 -19.63 10.67
N ALA A 242 -1.70 -18.55 11.04
CA ALA A 242 -2.06 -17.17 10.65
C ALA A 242 -1.44 -16.79 9.32
N LYS A 243 -2.24 -16.18 8.44
CA LYS A 243 -1.81 -15.56 7.17
C LYS A 243 -0.86 -16.44 6.38
N VAL A 244 -1.42 -17.33 5.56
CA VAL A 244 -0.64 -18.22 4.71
C VAL A 244 -0.41 -17.56 3.35
N ASN A 245 0.84 -17.53 2.89
CA ASN A 245 1.15 -17.15 1.51
C ASN A 245 0.96 -18.40 0.64
N LYS A 246 -0.01 -18.36 -0.29
CA LYS A 246 -0.29 -19.49 -1.20
C LYS A 246 0.96 -19.96 -1.96
N LYS A 247 1.87 -19.04 -2.32
CA LYS A 247 3.10 -19.37 -3.06
C LYS A 247 4.13 -20.14 -2.23
N SER A 248 4.04 -20.09 -0.90
CA SER A 248 4.95 -20.82 -0.01
C SER A 248 4.38 -22.15 0.44
N MET A 249 3.29 -22.60 -0.18
CA MET A 249 2.56 -23.81 0.16
C MET A 249 2.83 -24.88 -0.89
N VAL A 250 3.17 -26.08 -0.44
CA VAL A 250 3.15 -27.28 -1.28
C VAL A 250 1.98 -28.14 -0.82
N LEU A 251 1.12 -28.52 -1.77
CA LEU A 251 -0.05 -29.35 -1.53
C LEU A 251 0.24 -30.75 -2.06
N THR A 252 0.04 -31.75 -1.22
CA THR A 252 0.12 -33.17 -1.59
C THR A 252 -1.22 -33.83 -1.25
N SER A 253 -1.78 -34.60 -2.18
CA SER A 253 -3.02 -35.35 -1.93
C SER A 253 -2.76 -36.49 -0.95
N ASP A 254 -3.68 -36.70 -0.01
CA ASP A 254 -3.73 -37.87 0.86
C ASP A 254 -5.06 -38.61 0.61
N PRO A 255 -5.09 -39.51 -0.40
CA PRO A 255 -6.30 -40.23 -0.80
C PRO A 255 -6.82 -41.16 0.29
N GLU A 256 -5.93 -41.73 1.12
CA GLU A 256 -6.31 -42.68 2.18
C GLU A 256 -7.15 -42.02 3.28
N LYS A 257 -6.87 -40.75 3.57
CA LYS A 257 -7.59 -40.00 4.61
C LYS A 257 -8.60 -39.00 4.06
N ASN A 258 -8.82 -38.99 2.74
CA ASN A 258 -9.68 -38.01 2.06
C ASN A 258 -9.30 -36.56 2.42
N GLY A 259 -8.00 -36.26 2.31
CA GLY A 259 -7.42 -35.00 2.77
C GLY A 259 -6.27 -34.50 1.91
N LEU A 260 -5.68 -33.39 2.34
CA LEU A 260 -4.49 -32.79 1.76
C LEU A 260 -3.43 -32.63 2.85
N VAL A 261 -2.18 -32.95 2.52
CA VAL A 261 -1.01 -32.57 3.31
C VAL A 261 -0.48 -31.25 2.76
N VAL A 262 -0.42 -30.25 3.63
CA VAL A 262 0.08 -28.91 3.36
C VAL A 262 1.45 -28.75 3.99
N THR A 263 2.49 -28.55 3.18
CA THR A 263 3.82 -28.21 3.68
C THR A 263 4.03 -26.70 3.66
N LEU A 264 4.39 -26.14 4.82
CA LEU A 264 4.65 -24.70 5.01
C LEU A 264 5.84 -24.51 5.96
N LYS A 265 6.93 -23.90 5.47
CA LYS A 265 8.15 -23.62 6.27
C LYS A 265 8.65 -24.87 7.02
N ASP A 266 8.82 -25.97 6.28
CA ASP A 266 9.30 -27.27 6.79
C ASP A 266 8.41 -27.92 7.85
N LYS A 267 7.13 -27.50 7.93
CA LYS A 267 6.11 -28.15 8.75
C LYS A 267 4.99 -28.67 7.88
N GLU A 268 4.55 -29.89 8.18
CA GLU A 268 3.44 -30.54 7.51
C GLU A 268 2.17 -30.41 8.35
N TYR A 269 1.06 -30.11 7.66
CA TYR A 269 -0.26 -29.98 8.24
C TYR A 269 -1.25 -30.77 7.42
N TRP A 270 -1.98 -31.69 8.05
CA TRP A 270 -3.05 -32.41 7.38
C TRP A 270 -4.37 -31.63 7.46
N ILE A 271 -5.08 -31.46 6.36
CA ILE A 271 -6.42 -30.84 6.31
C ILE A 271 -7.41 -31.75 5.57
N PRO A 272 -8.68 -31.81 5.99
CA PRO A 272 -9.71 -32.59 5.26
C PRO A 272 -10.05 -31.91 3.93
N LEU A 273 -10.51 -32.68 2.94
CA LEU A 273 -11.13 -32.13 1.72
C LEU A 273 -12.52 -31.56 2.02
N PRO A 274 -13.01 -30.55 1.26
CA PRO A 274 -14.40 -30.14 1.34
C PRO A 274 -15.28 -31.32 0.92
N SER A 275 -16.31 -31.65 1.71
CA SER A 275 -17.21 -32.78 1.48
C SER A 275 -18.05 -32.60 0.20
N THR A 276 -17.41 -32.89 -0.94
CA THR A 276 -17.91 -33.14 -2.31
C THR A 276 -16.78 -33.01 -3.35
N ALA A 277 -15.57 -32.57 -2.99
CA ALA A 277 -14.45 -32.52 -3.93
C ALA A 277 -13.93 -33.93 -4.23
N GLN A 278 -14.39 -34.52 -5.33
CA GLN A 278 -13.65 -35.61 -5.97
C GLN A 278 -12.40 -34.99 -6.60
N VAL A 279 -11.23 -35.51 -6.23
CA VAL A 279 -9.98 -35.23 -6.92
C VAL A 279 -9.97 -36.13 -8.16
N GLU A 280 -10.03 -35.56 -9.36
CA GLU A 280 -9.58 -36.25 -10.58
C GLU A 280 -8.06 -36.35 -10.60
#